data_AF-A0A535AVT3-F1
#
_entry.id   AF-A0A535AVT3-F1
#
_cell.length_a   1.000
_cell.length_b   1.000
_cell.length_c   1.000
_cell.angle_alpha   90.00
_cell.angle_beta   90.00
_cell.angle_gamma   90.00
#
_symmetry.space_group_name_H-M   'P 1'
#
loop_
_entity.id
_entity.type
_entity.pdbx_description
1 polymer ?
#
loop_
_entity_poly.entity_id
_entity_poly.type
_entity_poly.pdbx_seq_one_letter_code
_entity_poly.pdbx_strand_id
1 'polypeptide(L)'
;MGGASDDTIPTAFTYPVLASLRAFLEEKNGVLAWGKNLDPVRSLESGLGEQLTEVVISNALEMRNPTKQGKTGAVWDQCYSKAQIWYLKA
;
A
#
# COMPACT_ATOMS: atom_id res chain seq x y z
N MET A 1 10.98 5.62 -34.38
CA MET A 1 11.47 6.13 -33.09
C MET A 1 10.46 5.72 -32.03
N GLY A 2 10.69 4.60 -31.34
CA GLY A 2 9.89 4.23 -30.17
C GLY A 2 10.52 4.93 -28.96
N GLY A 3 9.86 5.94 -28.42
CA GLY A 3 10.29 6.57 -27.17
C GLY A 3 10.31 5.51 -26.08
N ALA A 4 11.39 5.46 -25.31
CA ALA A 4 11.46 4.64 -24.11
C ALA A 4 10.22 4.95 -23.27
N SER A 5 9.34 3.96 -23.10
CA SER A 5 8.32 4.01 -22.08
C SER A 5 9.06 4.18 -20.77
N ASP A 6 8.81 5.29 -20.08
CA ASP A 6 9.28 5.51 -18.73
C ASP A 6 8.69 4.35 -17.90
N ASP A 7 9.50 3.31 -17.61
CA ASP A 7 9.14 2.12 -16.83
C ASP A 7 8.93 2.46 -15.34
N THR A 8 8.51 3.69 -15.07
CA THR A 8 8.26 4.24 -13.76
C THR A 8 6.92 3.72 -13.28
N ILE A 9 6.92 3.01 -12.15
CA ILE A 9 5.69 2.55 -11.50
C ILE A 9 4.76 3.76 -11.34
N PRO A 10 3.51 3.70 -11.84
CA PRO A 10 2.57 4.79 -11.69
C PRO A 10 2.42 5.16 -10.22
N THR A 11 2.54 6.46 -9.90
CA THR A 11 2.35 6.99 -8.53
C THR A 11 0.98 6.63 -7.96
N ALA A 12 0.00 6.38 -8.85
CA ALA A 12 -1.31 5.86 -8.53
C ALA A 12 -1.29 4.51 -7.78
N PHE A 13 -0.21 3.72 -7.90
CA PHE A 13 -0.01 2.46 -7.21
C PHE A 13 0.73 2.65 -5.88
N THR A 14 1.69 3.58 -5.85
CA THR A 14 2.54 3.83 -4.68
C THR A 14 1.74 4.43 -3.52
N TYR A 15 0.82 5.37 -3.77
CA TYR A 15 0.12 6.06 -2.68
C TYR A 15 -0.78 5.16 -1.84
N PRO A 16 -1.64 4.28 -2.40
CA PRO A 16 -2.41 3.34 -1.59
C PRO A 16 -1.54 2.42 -0.73
N VAL A 17 -0.41 1.96 -1.27
CA VAL A 17 0.55 1.11 -0.54
C VAL A 17 1.14 1.87 0.64
N LEU A 18 1.70 3.06 0.43
CA LEU A 18 2.32 3.84 1.51
C LEU A 18 1.28 4.30 2.54
N ALA A 19 0.09 4.72 2.10
CA ALA A 19 -0.97 5.16 3.00
C ALA A 19 -1.50 4.03 3.88
N SER A 20 -1.41 2.76 3.43
CA SER A 20 -1.85 1.61 4.23
C SER A 20 -1.03 1.42 5.52
N LEU A 21 0.23 1.85 5.54
CA LEU A 21 1.11 1.76 6.72
C LEU A 21 0.57 2.55 7.91
N ARG A 22 -0.33 3.52 7.71
CA ARG A 22 -1.02 4.22 8.80
C ARG A 22 -1.80 3.27 9.72
N ALA A 23 -2.11 2.05 9.27
CA ALA A 23 -2.73 0.99 10.08
C ALA A 23 -1.84 0.55 11.26
N PHE A 24 -0.54 0.87 11.23
CA PHE A 24 0.42 0.50 12.26
C PHE A 24 0.57 1.57 13.35
N LEU A 25 -0.03 2.73 13.15
CA LEU A 25 0.08 3.84 14.09
C LEU A 25 -0.82 3.56 15.31
N GLU A 26 -0.23 3.74 16.48
CA GLU A 26 -0.91 3.71 17.77
C GLU A 26 -0.80 5.09 18.42
N GLU A 27 -1.84 5.49 19.13
CA GLU A 27 -1.77 6.67 19.98
C GLU A 27 -1.13 6.32 21.33
N LYS A 28 -0.03 7.01 21.66
CA LYS A 28 0.67 6.90 22.94
C LYS A 28 0.87 8.29 23.52
N ASN A 29 0.17 8.59 24.61
CA ASN A 29 0.23 9.89 25.28
C ASN A 29 -0.09 11.09 24.36
N GLY A 30 -1.11 10.97 23.50
CA GLY A 30 -1.49 12.02 22.55
C GLY A 30 -0.54 12.19 21.37
N VAL A 31 0.44 11.30 21.20
CA VAL A 31 1.36 11.28 20.07
C VAL A 31 1.16 9.98 19.28
N LEU A 32 1.15 10.07 17.96
CA LEU A 32 1.15 8.90 17.10
C LEU A 32 2.55 8.29 17.04
N ALA A 33 2.65 7.01 17.36
CA ALA A 33 3.88 6.24 17.28
C ALA A 33 3.64 4.95 16.48
N TRP A 34 4.68 4.43 15.85
CA TRP A 34 4.63 3.09 15.28
C TRP A 34 4.38 2.07 16.40
N GLY A 35 3.30 1.33 16.28
CA GLY A 35 2.90 0.34 17.26
C GLY A 35 3.77 -0.91 17.19
N LYS A 36 3.73 -1.73 18.25
CA LYS A 36 4.56 -2.93 18.44
C LYS A 36 6.09 -2.72 18.26
N ASN A 37 6.58 -1.48 18.28
CA ASN A 37 7.96 -1.12 17.90
C ASN A 37 8.35 -1.65 16.49
N LEU A 38 7.38 -1.79 15.60
CA LEU A 38 7.62 -2.25 14.23
C LEU A 38 8.25 -1.13 13.40
N ASP A 39 9.17 -1.52 12.52
CA ASP A 39 9.67 -0.68 11.45
C ASP A 39 8.78 -0.89 10.21
N PRO A 40 8.01 0.12 9.77
CA PRO A 40 7.08 -0.03 8.67
C PRO A 40 7.77 -0.41 7.35
N VAL A 41 9.04 -0.03 7.15
CA VAL A 41 9.80 -0.39 5.95
C VAL A 41 10.15 -1.89 5.98
N ARG A 42 10.63 -2.39 7.12
CA ARG A 42 10.90 -3.83 7.28
C ARG A 42 9.64 -4.68 7.13
N SER A 43 8.49 -4.17 7.58
CA SER A 43 7.21 -4.86 7.37
C SER A 43 6.92 -5.07 5.88
N LEU A 44 7.20 -4.08 5.02
CA LEU A 44 7.04 -4.22 3.57
C LEU A 44 7.96 -5.32 3.00
N GLU A 45 9.21 -5.37 3.46
CA GLU A 45 10.19 -6.39 3.04
C GLU A 45 9.83 -7.80 3.53
N SER A 46 9.11 -7.91 4.65
CA SER A 46 8.70 -9.19 5.27
C SER A 46 7.46 -9.84 4.64
N GLY A 47 7.10 -9.48 3.41
CA GLY A 47 5.99 -10.08 2.65
C GLY A 47 4.68 -9.30 2.68
N LEU A 48 4.57 -8.21 3.46
CA LEU A 48 3.43 -7.30 3.31
C LEU A 48 3.49 -6.56 1.96
N GLY A 49 4.68 -6.16 1.51
CA GLY A 49 4.87 -5.46 0.24
C GLY A 49 4.33 -6.25 -0.95
N GLU A 50 4.55 -7.56 -0.98
CA GLU A 50 4.00 -8.46 -2.00
C GLU A 50 2.48 -8.49 -1.96
N GLN A 51 1.90 -8.63 -0.77
CA GLN A 51 0.45 -8.67 -0.58
C GLN A 51 -0.25 -7.37 -0.97
N LEU A 52 0.40 -6.22 -0.77
CA LEU A 52 -0.13 -4.92 -1.17
C LEU A 52 0.05 -4.68 -2.68
N THR A 53 1.18 -5.13 -3.24
CA THR A 53 1.45 -5.12 -4.68
C THR A 53 0.41 -5.93 -5.45
N GLU A 54 0.06 -7.12 -4.95
CA GLU A 54 -0.98 -7.96 -5.54
C GLU A 54 -2.34 -7.26 -5.61
N VAL A 55 -2.71 -6.50 -4.57
CA VAL A 55 -3.97 -5.73 -4.54
C VAL A 55 -3.98 -4.68 -5.64
N VAL A 56 -2.92 -3.87 -5.75
CA VAL A 56 -2.87 -2.81 -6.77
C VAL A 56 -2.78 -3.40 -8.17
N ILE A 57 -2.01 -4.46 -8.41
CA ILE A 57 -1.91 -5.07 -9.74
C ILE A 57 -3.25 -5.70 -10.16
N SER A 58 -3.90 -6.46 -9.27
CA SER A 58 -5.16 -7.14 -9.59
C SER A 58 -6.26 -6.13 -9.96
N ASN A 59 -6.41 -5.07 -9.18
CA ASN A 59 -7.37 -4.00 -9.49
C ASN A 59 -7.01 -3.28 -10.81
N ALA A 60 -5.72 -3.16 -11.17
CA ALA A 60 -5.31 -2.44 -12.37
C ALA A 60 -5.69 -3.22 -13.62
N LEU A 61 -5.53 -4.54 -13.56
CA LEU A 61 -5.94 -5.48 -14.59
C LEU A 61 -7.47 -5.47 -14.76
N GLU A 62 -8.22 -5.49 -13.67
CA GLU A 62 -9.70 -5.44 -13.70
C GLU A 62 -10.22 -4.15 -14.32
N MET A 63 -9.67 -3.00 -13.91
CA MET A 63 -10.12 -1.69 -14.42
C MET A 63 -9.70 -1.43 -15.87
N ARG A 64 -8.76 -2.21 -16.43
CA ARG A 64 -8.08 -1.97 -17.72
C ARG A 64 -7.59 -0.52 -17.89
N ASN A 65 -7.35 0.17 -16.78
CA ASN A 65 -6.99 1.59 -16.76
C ASN A 65 -6.14 1.90 -15.51
N PRO A 66 -4.81 1.74 -15.60
CA PRO A 66 -3.91 1.89 -14.45
C PRO A 66 -3.83 3.33 -13.91
N THR A 67 -4.09 4.35 -14.75
CA THR A 67 -4.03 5.76 -14.35
C THR A 67 -5.21 6.22 -13.49
N LYS A 68 -6.32 5.47 -13.43
CA LYS A 68 -7.48 5.80 -12.58
C LYS A 68 -7.46 5.11 -11.21
N GLN A 69 -6.54 4.17 -10.95
CA GLN A 69 -6.51 3.39 -9.71
C GLN A 69 -6.41 4.23 -8.44
N GLY A 70 -5.53 5.22 -8.42
CA GLY A 70 -5.30 6.07 -7.25
C GLY A 70 -6.54 6.88 -6.85
N LYS A 71 -7.59 6.90 -7.67
CA LYS A 71 -8.87 7.58 -7.41
C LYS A 71 -9.97 6.63 -6.95
N THR A 72 -9.74 5.31 -6.95
CA THR A 72 -10.74 4.32 -6.57
C THR A 72 -10.62 3.99 -5.09
N GLY A 73 -11.57 4.44 -4.27
CA GLY A 73 -11.57 4.18 -2.82
C GLY A 73 -11.39 2.71 -2.44
N ALA A 74 -11.93 1.78 -3.24
CA ALA A 74 -11.79 0.34 -3.01
C ALA A 74 -10.33 -0.14 -2.93
N VAL A 75 -9.42 0.40 -3.75
CA VAL A 75 -7.99 0.02 -3.71
C VAL A 75 -7.37 0.47 -2.38
N TRP A 76 -7.70 1.67 -1.92
CA TRP A 76 -7.23 2.21 -0.65
C TRP A 76 -7.74 1.40 0.53
N ASP A 77 -9.02 1.05 0.53
CA ASP A 77 -9.66 0.26 1.60
C ASP A 77 -9.09 -1.16 1.66
N GLN A 78 -8.85 -1.78 0.50
CA GLN A 78 -8.23 -3.11 0.42
C GLN A 78 -6.77 -3.10 0.91
N CYS A 79 -5.95 -2.13 0.47
CA CYS A 79 -4.58 -1.98 0.95
C CYS A 79 -4.56 -1.76 2.48
N TYR A 80 -5.41 -0.86 2.98
CA TYR A 80 -5.51 -0.59 4.42
C TYR A 80 -5.93 -1.83 5.22
N SER A 81 -6.96 -2.55 4.76
CA SER A 81 -7.44 -3.77 5.43
C SER A 81 -6.38 -4.87 5.44
N LYS A 82 -5.64 -5.05 4.34
CA LYS A 82 -4.54 -6.03 4.24
C LYS A 82 -3.42 -5.68 5.24
N ALA A 83 -3.02 -4.41 5.30
CA ALA A 83 -2.02 -3.92 6.26
C ALA A 83 -2.49 -4.09 7.71
N GLN A 84 -3.75 -3.77 8.02
CA GLN A 84 -4.31 -3.94 9.35
C GLN A 84 -4.32 -5.41 9.79
N ILE A 85 -4.75 -6.33 8.92
CA ILE A 85 -4.75 -7.77 9.20
C ILE A 85 -3.32 -8.27 9.45
N TRP A 86 -2.36 -7.83 8.63
CA TRP A 86 -0.96 -8.17 8.81
C TRP A 86 -0.45 -7.66 10.17
N TYR A 87 -0.73 -6.39 10.50
CA TYR A 87 -0.32 -5.77 11.76
C TYR A 87 -0.87 -6.50 12.98
N LEU A 88 -2.13 -6.94 12.95
CA LEU A 88 -2.75 -7.68 14.05
C LEU A 88 -2.08 -9.04 14.29
N LYS A 89 -1.51 -9.66 13.25
CA LYS A 89 -0.83 -10.97 13.31
C LYS A 89 0.66 -10.89 13.64
N ALA A 90 1.28 -9.72 13.46
CA ALA A 90 2.70 -9.48 13.69
C ALA A 90 3.10 -9.50 15.17
#